data_AF-A0A518EKK5-F1
#
_entry.id   AF-A0A518EKK5-F1
#
_cell.length_a   1.000
_cell.length_b   1.000
_cell.length_c   1.000
_cell.angle_alpha   90.00
_cell.angle_beta   90.00
_cell.angle_gamma   90.00
#
_symmetry.space_group_name_H-M   'P 1'
#
loop_
_entity.id
_entity.type
_entity.pdbx_description
1 polymer ?
#
loop_
_entity_poly.entity_id
_entity_poly.type
_entity_poly.pdbx_seq_one_letter_code
_entity_poly.pdbx_strand_id
1 'polypeptide(L)'
;MTNPYCHVLGIKVPRLEEVKDHRDASAYSMLIVSLLEKGEGMTLQEVADRLVKAGFASPERALMGLKRCRPARPPVYRDGDLYLLDPHDDELDLWAFRLGLRPAKVPKMSLVRSEPEPIRGPDEPLTVAELEEAWRDAYMGGAWSNQRIALAILDALGGPRSPEEVIAFADTHCQRHHLKAESAQYWRSGAPIAADSDGRWVMDPAHAALASARKAVRERLVVVRRQAGSRPDPVVMAAQREALERQMVAKGEELARLRRVIVHAFPPDAPRAVVLLDVGKRELTTLLEDDLDRVPGMLTEFDVLIGLDIRRQLRDLGFDPEDRRLTDLGQTQKSMRLNKQGRTLKITTKMLIQSSCGISSPLGDPKKLRGYLASGATTSLRRRLESDAKALYAFYRYGRLQGAVRLKWGFLDEGLPVPWIQREEEQERLYGIVQRAHDEGQALEVVVGSAPGWEEPWARARMVWPRPSTHPYRGLEIVDEFGYRIDEHLVQSARRVMGHSSNPRAE
;
A
#
# COMPACT_ATOMS: atom_id res chain seq x y z
N MET A 1 32.12 17.43 3.11
CA MET A 1 30.68 17.69 2.84
C MET A 1 29.96 16.37 2.84
N THR A 2 28.89 16.24 3.61
CA THR A 2 28.07 15.01 3.69
C THR A 2 27.12 14.99 2.49
N ASN A 3 27.03 13.85 1.80
CA ASN A 3 26.09 13.68 0.69
C ASN A 3 24.64 13.72 1.24
N PRO A 4 23.82 14.73 0.88
CA PRO A 4 22.54 14.97 1.54
C PRO A 4 21.54 13.84 1.28
N TYR A 5 21.51 13.28 0.06
CA TYR A 5 20.64 12.16 -0.28
C TYR A 5 20.97 10.92 0.54
N CYS A 6 22.25 10.56 0.61
CA CYS A 6 22.69 9.37 1.34
C CYS A 6 22.53 9.53 2.87
N HIS A 7 22.66 10.75 3.38
CA HIS A 7 22.42 11.06 4.80
C HIS A 7 20.96 10.78 5.19
N VAL A 8 19.99 11.27 4.42
CA VAL A 8 18.56 11.03 4.68
C VAL A 8 18.22 9.54 4.58
N LEU A 9 18.81 8.83 3.61
CA LEU A 9 18.60 7.38 3.45
C LEU A 9 19.35 6.52 4.48
N GLY A 10 20.29 7.09 5.23
CA GLY A 10 21.14 6.35 6.16
C GLY A 10 22.06 5.33 5.46
N ILE A 11 22.50 5.61 4.23
CA ILE A 11 23.36 4.72 3.44
C ILE A 11 24.75 5.31 3.22
N LYS A 12 25.72 4.46 2.89
CA LYS A 12 27.01 4.91 2.38
C LYS A 12 26.84 5.44 0.96
N VAL A 13 27.65 6.43 0.59
CA VAL A 13 27.68 6.94 -0.79
C VAL A 13 28.05 5.80 -1.74
N PRO A 14 27.15 5.40 -2.65
CA PRO A 14 27.41 4.28 -3.55
C PRO A 14 28.38 4.69 -4.65
N ARG A 15 29.12 3.72 -5.19
CA ARG A 15 29.91 3.91 -6.41
C ARG A 15 29.24 3.19 -7.57
N LEU A 16 29.14 3.85 -8.72
CA LEU A 16 28.47 3.25 -9.87
C LEU A 16 29.13 1.95 -10.34
N GLU A 17 30.46 1.85 -10.22
CA GLU A 17 31.23 0.64 -10.56
C GLU A 17 30.81 -0.60 -9.74
N GLU A 18 30.30 -0.42 -8.53
CA GLU A 18 29.94 -1.53 -7.63
C GLU A 18 28.56 -2.12 -7.96
N VAL A 19 27.73 -1.37 -8.68
CA VAL A 19 26.31 -1.70 -8.90
C VAL A 19 25.98 -1.95 -10.37
N LYS A 20 26.88 -1.60 -11.29
CA LYS A 20 26.64 -1.66 -12.74
C LYS A 20 26.24 -3.06 -13.26
N ASP A 21 26.74 -4.11 -12.61
CA ASP A 21 26.50 -5.51 -12.98
C ASP A 21 25.36 -6.15 -12.17
N HIS A 22 24.63 -5.36 -11.37
CA HIS A 22 23.51 -5.83 -10.58
C HIS A 22 22.34 -6.28 -11.49
N ARG A 23 21.60 -7.33 -11.10
CA ARG A 23 20.47 -7.87 -11.89
C ARG A 23 19.35 -6.86 -12.17
N ASP A 24 19.22 -5.87 -11.29
CA ASP A 24 18.24 -4.76 -11.37
C ASP A 24 18.86 -3.48 -11.99
N ALA A 25 20.09 -3.57 -12.53
CA ALA A 25 20.75 -2.46 -13.20
C ALA A 25 20.07 -2.16 -14.55
N SER A 26 19.76 -0.88 -14.75
CA SER A 26 19.09 -0.34 -15.93
C SER A 26 19.51 1.12 -16.09
N ALA A 27 19.27 1.72 -17.26
CA ALA A 27 19.58 3.15 -17.45
C ALA A 27 18.94 4.05 -16.38
N TYR A 28 17.72 3.71 -15.93
CA TYR A 28 17.02 4.47 -14.90
C TYR A 28 17.59 4.24 -13.49
N SER A 29 17.86 2.99 -13.09
CA SER A 29 18.48 2.73 -11.79
C SER A 29 19.90 3.28 -11.71
N MET A 30 20.65 3.30 -12.81
CA MET A 30 21.98 3.92 -12.86
C MET A 30 21.95 5.45 -12.90
N LEU A 31 20.86 6.07 -13.38
CA LEU A 31 20.60 7.49 -13.15
C LEU A 31 20.48 7.79 -11.66
N ILE A 32 19.68 7.00 -10.92
CA ILE A 32 19.54 7.14 -9.47
C ILE A 32 20.90 6.97 -8.77
N VAL A 33 21.66 5.93 -9.10
CA VAL A 33 22.99 5.70 -8.49
C VAL A 33 23.95 6.84 -8.80
N SER A 34 23.98 7.38 -10.03
CA SER A 34 24.80 8.55 -10.38
C SER A 34 24.46 9.77 -9.52
N LEU A 35 23.16 10.03 -9.32
CA LEU A 35 22.70 11.16 -8.49
C LEU A 35 23.02 10.94 -7.01
N LEU A 36 22.87 9.71 -6.51
CA LEU A 36 23.28 9.33 -5.15
C LEU A 36 24.80 9.43 -4.96
N GLU A 37 25.59 9.04 -5.94
CA GLU A 37 27.05 9.13 -5.89
C GLU A 37 27.51 10.60 -5.84
N LYS A 38 26.92 11.46 -6.69
CA LYS A 38 27.28 12.88 -6.77
C LYS A 38 26.74 13.69 -5.58
N GLY A 39 25.53 13.39 -5.12
CA GLY A 39 24.88 14.11 -4.01
C GLY A 39 24.21 15.44 -4.39
N GLU A 40 24.10 15.73 -5.69
CA GLU A 40 23.50 16.95 -6.23
C GLU A 40 22.89 16.68 -7.63
N GLY A 41 22.34 17.72 -8.26
CA GLY A 41 21.76 17.61 -9.58
C GLY A 41 22.77 17.30 -10.70
N MET A 42 22.31 16.57 -11.72
CA MET A 42 23.08 16.28 -12.93
C MET A 42 22.22 16.42 -14.18
N THR A 43 22.80 16.92 -15.26
CA THR A 43 22.25 16.80 -16.61
C THR A 43 22.32 15.35 -17.09
N LEU A 44 21.47 14.96 -18.06
CA LEU A 44 21.57 13.62 -18.66
C LEU A 44 22.90 13.37 -19.37
N GLN A 45 23.57 14.43 -19.85
CA GLN A 45 24.87 14.31 -20.50
C GLN A 45 25.94 13.95 -19.48
N GLU A 46 26.01 14.66 -18.35
CA GLU A 46 26.95 14.34 -17.26
C GLU A 46 26.73 12.91 -16.74
N VAL A 47 25.47 12.49 -16.60
CA VAL A 47 25.14 11.11 -16.21
C VAL A 47 25.62 10.14 -17.29
N ALA A 48 25.35 10.39 -18.56
CA ALA A 48 25.81 9.52 -19.65
C ALA A 48 27.34 9.36 -19.64
N ASP A 49 28.08 10.45 -19.48
CA ASP A 49 29.55 10.44 -19.42
C ASP A 49 30.03 9.63 -18.21
N ARG A 50 29.35 9.76 -17.07
CA ARG A 50 29.62 8.96 -15.87
C ARG A 50 29.36 7.46 -16.08
N LEU A 51 28.30 7.09 -16.78
CA LEU A 51 27.98 5.70 -17.13
C LEU A 51 29.02 5.08 -18.06
N VAL A 52 29.50 5.85 -19.05
CA VAL A 52 30.58 5.43 -19.96
C VAL A 52 31.87 5.20 -19.16
N LYS A 53 32.22 6.13 -18.28
CA LYS A 53 33.42 6.02 -17.44
C LYS A 53 33.41 4.79 -16.52
N ALA A 54 32.25 4.42 -15.98
CA ALA A 54 32.08 3.20 -15.19
C ALA A 54 32.07 1.91 -16.03
N GLY A 55 31.98 2.02 -17.36
CA GLY A 55 31.84 0.88 -18.26
C GLY A 55 30.46 0.21 -18.18
N PHE A 56 29.40 0.97 -17.89
CA PHE A 56 28.03 0.45 -17.90
C PHE A 56 27.43 0.37 -19.32
N ALA A 57 27.76 1.32 -20.18
CA ALA A 57 27.25 1.39 -21.55
C ALA A 57 28.26 2.06 -22.50
N SER A 58 28.11 1.82 -23.81
CA SER A 58 28.86 2.59 -24.82
C SER A 58 28.37 4.06 -24.88
N PRO A 59 29.19 5.00 -25.37
CA PRO A 59 28.81 6.41 -25.50
C PRO A 59 27.46 6.64 -26.19
N GLU A 60 27.20 5.94 -27.29
CA GLU A 60 25.97 6.09 -28.08
C GLU A 60 24.73 5.56 -27.32
N ARG A 61 24.92 4.53 -26.49
CA ARG A 61 23.83 3.88 -25.76
C ARG A 61 23.48 4.57 -24.45
N ALA A 62 24.47 5.16 -23.76
CA ALA A 62 24.27 5.75 -22.44
C ALA A 62 23.20 6.87 -22.46
N LEU A 63 23.40 7.90 -23.29
CA LEU A 63 22.47 9.02 -23.38
C LEU A 63 21.11 8.61 -23.96
N MET A 64 21.11 7.76 -24.99
CA MET A 64 19.87 7.27 -25.61
C MET A 64 19.02 6.47 -24.61
N GLY A 65 19.64 5.61 -23.80
CA GLY A 65 18.97 4.85 -22.75
C GLY A 65 18.34 5.76 -21.71
N LEU A 66 19.09 6.77 -21.24
CA LEU A 66 18.59 7.78 -20.30
C LEU A 66 17.40 8.57 -20.86
N LYS A 67 17.44 9.01 -22.13
CA LYS A 67 16.32 9.72 -22.76
C LYS A 67 15.06 8.86 -22.89
N ARG A 68 15.21 7.56 -23.15
CA ARG A 68 14.08 6.62 -23.33
C ARG A 68 13.45 6.15 -22.02
N CYS A 69 14.16 6.22 -20.89
CA CYS A 69 13.70 5.67 -19.63
C CYS A 69 12.68 6.53 -18.87
N ARG A 70 12.25 7.67 -19.45
CA ARG A 70 11.38 8.68 -18.80
C ARG A 70 12.00 9.15 -17.48
N PRO A 71 13.14 9.85 -17.54
CA PRO A 71 14.00 10.09 -16.38
C PRO A 71 13.37 10.97 -15.30
N ALA A 72 12.40 11.82 -15.63
CA ALA A 72 11.67 12.67 -14.68
C ALA A 72 10.44 11.94 -14.11
N ARG A 73 10.66 10.79 -13.48
CA ARG A 73 9.64 10.04 -12.72
C ARG A 73 10.17 9.82 -11.30
N PRO A 74 9.29 9.79 -10.28
CA PRO A 74 9.69 9.49 -8.91
C PRO A 74 10.64 8.29 -8.82
N PRO A 75 11.68 8.36 -7.97
CA PRO A 75 12.01 9.47 -7.07
C PRO A 75 12.78 10.63 -7.75
N VAL A 76 13.03 10.53 -9.06
CA VAL A 76 13.78 11.54 -9.83
C VAL A 76 12.85 12.64 -10.34
N TYR A 77 13.19 13.89 -10.08
CA TYR A 77 12.51 15.04 -10.67
C TYR A 77 13.45 15.86 -11.52
N ARG A 78 12.87 16.65 -12.45
CA ARG A 78 13.62 17.53 -13.33
C ARG A 78 13.46 18.97 -12.87
N ASP A 79 14.57 19.67 -12.83
CA ASP A 79 14.65 21.09 -12.56
C ASP A 79 15.52 21.78 -13.61
N GLY A 80 14.90 22.57 -14.49
CA GLY A 80 15.57 23.08 -15.69
C GLY A 80 16.12 21.92 -16.51
N ASP A 81 17.43 21.85 -16.68
CA ASP A 81 18.12 20.74 -17.35
C ASP A 81 18.76 19.73 -16.39
N LEU A 82 18.70 19.98 -15.09
CA LEU A 82 19.20 19.10 -14.05
C LEU A 82 18.14 18.08 -13.63
N TYR A 83 18.60 16.88 -13.31
CA TYR A 83 17.84 15.81 -12.68
C TYR A 83 18.32 15.66 -11.25
N LEU A 84 17.39 15.56 -10.31
CA LEU A 84 17.66 15.51 -8.87
C LEU A 84 16.84 14.39 -8.24
N LEU A 85 17.16 14.04 -6.99
CA LEU A 85 16.44 13.06 -6.20
C LEU A 85 15.59 13.74 -5.13
N ASP A 86 14.37 13.24 -4.94
CA ASP A 86 13.65 13.48 -3.71
C ASP A 86 14.08 12.44 -2.66
N PRO A 87 14.86 12.83 -1.62
CA PRO A 87 15.38 11.87 -0.65
C PRO A 87 14.30 11.29 0.27
N HIS A 88 13.10 11.89 0.29
CA HIS A 88 11.98 11.48 1.14
C HIS A 88 10.91 10.67 0.40
N ASP A 89 11.11 10.40 -0.89
CA ASP A 89 10.20 9.59 -1.69
C ASP A 89 10.43 8.08 -1.42
N ASP A 90 9.34 7.35 -1.12
CA ASP A 90 9.38 5.93 -0.78
C ASP A 90 9.96 5.07 -1.92
N GLU A 91 9.85 5.50 -3.19
CA GLU A 91 10.47 4.80 -4.31
C GLU A 91 12.00 4.84 -4.24
N LEU A 92 12.61 5.89 -3.68
CA LEU A 92 14.06 5.95 -3.53
C LEU A 92 14.57 4.90 -2.53
N ASP A 93 13.88 4.78 -1.40
CA ASP A 93 14.17 3.75 -0.39
C ASP A 93 14.02 2.33 -1.00
N LEU A 94 13.01 2.12 -1.84
CA LEU A 94 12.81 0.87 -2.57
C LEU A 94 13.95 0.60 -3.58
N TRP A 95 14.40 1.61 -4.32
CA TRP A 95 15.52 1.46 -5.25
C TRP A 95 16.83 1.15 -4.50
N ALA A 96 17.11 1.82 -3.39
CA ALA A 96 18.26 1.55 -2.55
C ALA A 96 18.25 0.09 -2.05
N PHE A 97 17.09 -0.44 -1.65
CA PHE A 97 16.95 -1.85 -1.31
C PHE A 97 17.17 -2.78 -2.50
N ARG A 98 16.49 -2.53 -3.63
CA ARG A 98 16.55 -3.39 -4.81
C ARG A 98 17.95 -3.52 -5.38
N LEU A 99 18.73 -2.44 -5.32
CA LEU A 99 20.11 -2.39 -5.80
C LEU A 99 21.14 -2.88 -4.76
N GLY A 100 20.70 -3.34 -3.58
CA GLY A 100 21.59 -3.82 -2.53
C GLY A 100 22.40 -2.72 -1.82
N LEU A 101 22.03 -1.44 -1.97
CA LEU A 101 22.70 -0.31 -1.33
C LEU A 101 22.41 -0.22 0.18
N ARG A 102 21.33 -0.86 0.62
CA ARG A 102 20.99 -1.03 2.04
C ARG A 102 20.46 -2.44 2.31
N PRO A 103 20.60 -2.95 3.54
CA PRO A 103 20.00 -4.23 3.92
C PRO A 103 18.47 -4.19 3.87
N ALA A 104 17.85 -5.38 3.90
CA ALA A 104 16.41 -5.49 4.10
C ALA A 104 16.00 -4.88 5.44
N LYS A 105 14.90 -4.13 5.48
CA LYS A 105 14.33 -3.57 6.72
C LYS A 105 13.91 -4.69 7.70
N VAL A 106 13.50 -5.84 7.16
CA VAL A 106 13.19 -7.04 7.92
C VAL A 106 14.28 -8.09 7.67
N PRO A 107 14.97 -8.59 8.72
CA PRO A 107 15.97 -9.64 8.56
C PRO A 107 15.38 -10.87 7.87
N LYS A 108 16.16 -11.52 7.00
CA LYS A 108 15.75 -12.82 6.46
C LYS A 108 15.58 -13.80 7.62
N MET A 109 14.40 -14.39 7.72
CA MET A 109 14.13 -15.41 8.72
C MET A 109 14.95 -16.66 8.41
N SER A 110 15.61 -17.21 9.43
CA SER A 110 16.21 -18.53 9.34
C SER A 110 15.09 -19.57 9.34
N LEU A 111 15.05 -20.42 8.31
CA LEU A 111 14.17 -21.57 8.27
C LEU A 111 14.84 -22.69 9.07
N VAL A 112 14.27 -23.06 10.22
CA VAL A 112 14.69 -24.26 10.93
C VAL A 112 14.13 -25.47 10.17
N ARG A 113 14.99 -26.17 9.44
CA ARG A 113 14.64 -27.43 8.80
C ARG A 113 14.86 -28.56 9.78
N SER A 114 13.78 -29.08 10.36
CA SER A 114 13.84 -30.39 11.01
C SER A 114 14.07 -31.46 9.94
N GLU A 115 14.94 -32.43 10.19
CA GLU A 115 15.03 -33.61 9.33
C GLU A 115 13.68 -34.34 9.34
N PRO A 116 13.08 -34.61 8.17
CA PRO A 116 11.82 -35.32 8.14
C PRO A 116 12.03 -36.76 8.63
N GLU A 117 11.12 -37.24 9.47
CA GLU A 117 11.09 -38.65 9.83
C GLU A 117 11.01 -39.54 8.57
N PRO A 118 11.65 -40.73 8.58
CA PRO A 118 11.57 -41.68 7.47
C PRO A 118 10.11 -42.01 7.13
N ILE A 119 9.82 -42.12 5.83
CA ILE A 119 8.51 -42.51 5.33
C ILE A 119 8.52 -44.02 5.05
N ARG A 120 7.50 -44.72 5.55
CA ARG A 120 7.34 -46.16 5.37
C ARG A 120 7.13 -46.55 3.90
N GLY A 121 7.52 -47.77 3.53
CA GLY A 121 7.37 -48.27 2.17
C GLY A 121 5.90 -48.43 1.76
N PRO A 122 5.53 -48.30 0.47
CA PRO A 122 4.12 -48.33 -0.01
C PRO A 122 3.33 -49.60 0.36
N ASP A 123 4.04 -50.68 0.69
CA ASP A 123 3.45 -51.99 1.03
C ASP A 123 3.10 -52.13 2.51
N GLU A 124 3.54 -51.20 3.37
CA GLU A 124 3.19 -51.17 4.78
C GLU A 124 1.81 -50.53 4.99
N PRO A 125 0.96 -51.06 5.89
CA PRO A 125 -0.30 -50.42 6.29
C PRO A 125 -0.09 -48.98 6.76
N LEU A 126 -1.06 -48.12 6.48
CA LEU A 126 -1.12 -46.79 7.06
C LEU A 126 -1.32 -46.86 8.57
N THR A 127 -0.90 -45.81 9.25
CA THR A 127 -1.20 -45.58 10.66
C THR A 127 -2.16 -44.40 10.81
N VAL A 128 -2.89 -44.37 11.93
CA VAL A 128 -3.72 -43.21 12.29
C VAL A 128 -2.87 -41.93 12.31
N ALA A 129 -1.67 -41.98 12.88
CA ALA A 129 -0.74 -40.85 12.93
C ALA A 129 -0.34 -40.34 11.53
N GLU A 130 -0.09 -41.22 10.56
CA GLU A 130 0.20 -40.83 9.17
C GLU A 130 -0.98 -40.08 8.53
N LEU A 131 -2.22 -40.51 8.81
CA LEU A 131 -3.42 -39.82 8.31
C LEU A 131 -3.62 -38.47 8.99
N GLU A 132 -3.52 -38.42 10.32
CA GLU A 132 -3.65 -37.18 11.10
C GLU A 132 -2.67 -36.12 10.63
N GLU A 133 -1.41 -36.49 10.38
CA GLU A 133 -0.39 -35.58 9.89
C GLU A 133 -0.63 -35.17 8.44
N ALA A 134 -0.91 -36.13 7.54
CA ALA A 134 -1.07 -35.86 6.11
C ALA A 134 -2.33 -35.03 5.79
N TRP A 135 -3.38 -35.17 6.60
CA TRP A 135 -4.69 -34.57 6.35
C TRP A 135 -4.99 -33.32 7.20
N ARG A 136 -4.09 -32.97 8.13
CA ARG A 136 -4.16 -31.72 8.89
C ARG A 136 -4.37 -30.52 7.96
N ASP A 137 -5.45 -29.78 8.19
CA ASP A 137 -5.88 -28.60 7.41
C ASP A 137 -6.10 -28.87 5.90
N ALA A 138 -6.31 -30.13 5.50
CA ALA A 138 -6.45 -30.49 4.09
C ALA A 138 -7.91 -30.37 3.60
N TYR A 139 -8.06 -29.81 2.39
CA TYR A 139 -9.29 -29.91 1.60
C TYR A 139 -9.23 -31.15 0.69
N MET A 140 -9.99 -32.18 1.01
CA MET A 140 -9.94 -33.47 0.33
C MET A 140 -10.94 -33.58 -0.84
N GLY A 141 -11.93 -32.68 -0.92
CA GLY A 141 -13.04 -32.76 -1.88
C GLY A 141 -12.69 -32.61 -3.37
N GLY A 142 -11.50 -32.09 -3.71
CA GLY A 142 -11.10 -31.86 -5.11
C GLY A 142 -10.06 -32.85 -5.67
N ALA A 143 -9.14 -33.32 -4.83
CA ALA A 143 -7.98 -34.10 -5.26
C ALA A 143 -8.05 -35.60 -4.87
N TRP A 144 -9.00 -35.97 -4.01
CA TRP A 144 -9.18 -37.33 -3.51
C TRP A 144 -10.59 -37.83 -3.78
N SER A 145 -10.72 -39.06 -4.29
CA SER A 145 -12.02 -39.71 -4.41
C SER A 145 -12.49 -40.17 -3.04
N ASN A 146 -13.81 -40.16 -2.80
CA ASN A 146 -14.42 -40.69 -1.58
C ASN A 146 -13.96 -42.12 -1.28
N GLN A 147 -13.83 -42.95 -2.33
CA GLN A 147 -13.32 -44.32 -2.21
C GLN A 147 -11.88 -44.35 -1.70
N ARG A 148 -10.99 -43.48 -2.17
CA ARG A 148 -9.60 -43.42 -1.72
C ARG A 148 -9.50 -42.94 -0.27
N ILE A 149 -10.35 -41.99 0.14
CA ILE A 149 -10.43 -41.51 1.52
C ILE A 149 -10.85 -42.66 2.45
N ALA A 150 -11.97 -43.32 2.14
CA ALA A 150 -12.47 -44.45 2.92
C ALA A 150 -11.44 -45.60 2.98
N LEU A 151 -10.77 -45.88 1.86
CA LEU A 151 -9.76 -46.95 1.78
C LEU A 151 -8.57 -46.67 2.69
N ALA A 152 -8.08 -45.43 2.72
CA ALA A 152 -6.97 -45.03 3.57
C ALA A 152 -7.34 -45.09 5.07
N ILE A 153 -8.57 -44.71 5.44
CA ILE A 153 -9.06 -44.78 6.82
C ILE A 153 -9.20 -46.24 7.29
N LEU A 154 -9.79 -47.11 6.46
CA LEU A 154 -9.95 -48.53 6.79
C LEU A 154 -8.59 -49.23 6.92
N ASP A 155 -7.62 -48.88 6.07
CA ASP A 155 -6.24 -49.39 6.17
C ASP A 155 -5.56 -48.97 7.48
N ALA A 156 -5.78 -47.72 7.91
CA ALA A 156 -5.18 -47.19 9.14
C ALA A 156 -5.84 -47.68 10.43
N LEU A 157 -7.17 -47.83 10.43
CA LEU A 157 -7.94 -48.28 11.61
C LEU A 157 -7.92 -49.81 11.77
N GLY A 158 -7.72 -50.55 10.68
CA GLY A 158 -7.69 -52.01 10.68
C GLY A 158 -9.07 -52.65 10.83
N GLY A 159 -9.43 -53.48 9.86
CA GLY A 159 -10.66 -54.28 9.87
C GLY A 159 -11.93 -53.53 9.49
N PRO A 160 -13.09 -54.22 9.50
CA PRO A 160 -14.38 -53.64 9.14
C PRO A 160 -14.79 -52.46 10.04
N ARG A 161 -15.39 -51.41 9.47
CA ARG A 161 -15.95 -50.26 10.20
C ARG A 161 -17.29 -49.83 9.63
N SER A 162 -18.14 -49.23 10.46
CA SER A 162 -19.36 -48.63 9.95
C SER A 162 -19.06 -47.40 9.09
N PRO A 163 -19.93 -47.04 8.12
CA PRO A 163 -19.79 -45.81 7.35
C PRO A 163 -19.65 -44.56 8.24
N GLU A 164 -20.40 -44.52 9.34
CA GLU A 164 -20.42 -43.41 10.30
C GLU A 164 -19.07 -43.26 11.00
N GLU A 165 -18.42 -44.37 11.40
CA GLU A 165 -17.09 -44.34 12.01
C GLU A 165 -16.04 -43.79 11.04
N VAL A 166 -16.11 -44.19 9.78
CA VAL A 166 -15.17 -43.71 8.73
C VAL A 166 -15.39 -42.23 8.43
N ILE A 167 -16.65 -41.77 8.39
CA ILE A 167 -17.00 -40.37 8.17
C ILE A 167 -16.56 -39.51 9.36
N ALA A 168 -16.85 -39.94 10.59
CA ALA A 168 -16.45 -39.23 11.80
C ALA A 168 -14.93 -39.06 11.89
N PHE A 169 -14.15 -40.05 11.46
CA PHE A 169 -12.71 -39.93 11.35
C PHE A 169 -12.32 -38.84 10.34
N ALA A 170 -12.92 -38.84 9.15
CA ALA A 170 -12.64 -37.85 8.12
C ALA A 170 -13.05 -36.42 8.56
N ASP A 171 -14.18 -36.25 9.25
CA ASP A 171 -14.65 -34.97 9.79
C ASP A 171 -13.72 -34.42 10.88
N THR A 172 -13.13 -35.32 11.69
CA THR A 172 -12.20 -34.93 12.76
C THR A 172 -10.84 -34.50 12.22
N HIS A 173 -10.34 -35.17 11.17
CA HIS A 173 -8.94 -35.06 10.74
C HIS A 173 -8.73 -34.31 9.41
N CYS A 174 -9.81 -33.90 8.72
CA CYS A 174 -9.74 -33.10 7.50
C CYS A 174 -10.54 -31.80 7.65
N GLN A 175 -10.13 -30.73 6.98
CA GLN A 175 -10.91 -29.48 6.99
C GLN A 175 -12.23 -29.63 6.21
N ARG A 176 -12.23 -30.44 5.14
CA ARG A 176 -13.41 -30.72 4.32
C ARG A 176 -13.22 -31.96 3.44
N HIS A 177 -14.27 -32.77 3.32
CA HIS A 177 -14.35 -33.88 2.36
C HIS A 177 -15.75 -33.99 1.74
N HIS A 178 -15.91 -34.92 0.79
CA HIS A 178 -17.21 -35.26 0.20
C HIS A 178 -17.67 -36.68 0.53
N LEU A 179 -16.94 -37.40 1.39
CA LEU A 179 -17.34 -38.71 1.88
C LEU A 179 -18.65 -38.62 2.65
N LYS A 180 -19.60 -39.49 2.31
CA LYS A 180 -20.94 -39.65 2.91
C LYS A 180 -21.27 -41.13 3.00
N ALA A 181 -22.25 -41.51 3.84
CA ALA A 181 -22.63 -42.90 4.05
C ALA A 181 -23.11 -43.56 2.74
N GLU A 182 -23.77 -42.79 1.87
CA GLU A 182 -24.26 -43.26 0.58
C GLU A 182 -23.14 -43.34 -0.47
N SER A 183 -21.91 -42.97 -0.16
CA SER A 183 -20.80 -42.99 -1.15
C SER A 183 -20.55 -44.38 -1.73
N ALA A 184 -20.85 -45.43 -0.95
CA ALA A 184 -20.70 -46.81 -1.37
C ALA A 184 -21.60 -47.19 -2.57
N GLN A 185 -22.75 -46.53 -2.75
CA GLN A 185 -23.67 -46.81 -3.85
C GLN A 185 -23.10 -46.42 -5.23
N TYR A 186 -22.06 -45.60 -5.25
CA TYR A 186 -21.38 -45.14 -6.46
C TYR A 186 -20.09 -45.92 -6.76
N TRP A 187 -19.72 -46.86 -5.90
CA TRP A 187 -18.56 -47.73 -6.13
C TRP A 187 -18.95 -48.86 -7.10
N ARG A 188 -18.12 -49.09 -8.11
CA ARG A 188 -18.38 -50.11 -9.13
C ARG A 188 -18.22 -51.52 -8.55
N SER A 189 -18.82 -52.52 -9.20
CA SER A 189 -18.53 -53.92 -8.94
C SER A 189 -17.02 -54.20 -9.07
N GLY A 190 -16.44 -54.90 -8.10
CA GLY A 190 -14.98 -55.08 -7.98
C GLY A 190 -14.25 -53.91 -7.30
N ALA A 191 -14.96 -53.06 -6.57
CA ALA A 191 -14.35 -52.00 -5.76
C ALA A 191 -13.45 -52.55 -4.63
N PRO A 192 -12.40 -51.82 -4.23
CA PRO A 192 -11.56 -52.16 -3.08
C PRO A 192 -12.27 -52.16 -1.73
N ILE A 193 -13.53 -51.70 -1.68
CA ILE A 193 -14.33 -51.64 -0.45
C ILE A 193 -15.73 -52.20 -0.79
N ALA A 194 -16.21 -53.12 0.03
CA ALA A 194 -17.55 -53.69 -0.03
C ALA A 194 -18.26 -53.54 1.32
N ALA A 195 -19.59 -53.61 1.35
CA ALA A 195 -20.34 -53.73 2.60
C ALA A 195 -20.45 -55.21 2.99
N ASP A 196 -20.22 -55.55 4.26
CA ASP A 196 -20.51 -56.88 4.81
C ASP A 196 -22.01 -57.05 5.12
N SER A 197 -22.38 -58.21 5.68
CA SER A 197 -23.75 -58.52 6.09
C SER A 197 -24.32 -57.57 7.15
N ASP A 198 -23.45 -56.89 7.90
CA ASP A 198 -23.80 -55.95 8.96
C ASP A 198 -23.76 -54.49 8.46
N GLY A 199 -23.56 -54.28 7.16
CA GLY A 199 -23.47 -52.95 6.55
C GLY A 199 -22.15 -52.23 6.80
N ARG A 200 -21.14 -52.90 7.38
CA ARG A 200 -19.82 -52.33 7.61
C ARG A 200 -19.00 -52.34 6.33
N TRP A 201 -18.22 -51.30 6.12
CA TRP A 201 -17.26 -51.23 5.04
C TRP A 201 -16.05 -52.11 5.34
N VAL A 202 -15.79 -53.03 4.43
CA VAL A 202 -14.68 -53.98 4.45
C VAL A 202 -13.80 -53.73 3.24
N MET A 203 -12.52 -53.52 3.51
CA MET A 203 -11.50 -53.36 2.48
C MET A 203 -10.99 -54.72 1.99
N ASP A 204 -10.76 -54.85 0.68
CA ASP A 204 -9.99 -55.97 0.11
C ASP A 204 -8.47 -55.67 0.19
N PRO A 205 -7.71 -56.39 1.05
CA PRO A 205 -6.29 -56.15 1.24
C PRO A 205 -5.43 -56.52 0.02
N ALA A 206 -5.94 -57.33 -0.92
CA ALA A 206 -5.21 -57.72 -2.13
C ALA A 206 -5.44 -56.73 -3.29
N HIS A 207 -6.33 -55.76 -3.13
CA HIS A 207 -6.71 -54.87 -4.22
C HIS A 207 -5.63 -53.82 -4.51
N ALA A 208 -5.20 -53.67 -5.77
CA ALA A 208 -4.12 -52.75 -6.18
C ALA A 208 -4.36 -51.27 -5.83
N ALA A 209 -5.63 -50.85 -5.69
CA ALA A 209 -5.98 -49.51 -5.24
C ALA A 209 -5.49 -49.19 -3.81
N LEU A 210 -5.26 -50.20 -2.96
CA LEU A 210 -4.76 -50.01 -1.61
C LEU A 210 -3.33 -49.45 -1.62
N ALA A 211 -2.43 -50.06 -2.39
CA ALA A 211 -1.08 -49.53 -2.59
C ALA A 211 -1.09 -48.10 -3.17
N SER A 212 -2.04 -47.80 -4.07
CA SER A 212 -2.23 -46.44 -4.59
C SER A 212 -2.69 -45.45 -3.52
N ALA A 213 -3.60 -45.83 -2.61
CA ALA A 213 -4.04 -45.00 -1.50
C ALA A 213 -2.91 -44.74 -0.49
N ARG A 214 -2.18 -45.79 -0.10
CA ARG A 214 -0.98 -45.71 0.77
C ARG A 214 0.06 -44.75 0.20
N LYS A 215 0.39 -44.91 -1.09
CA LYS A 215 1.30 -44.02 -1.80
C LYS A 215 0.82 -42.57 -1.79
N ALA A 216 -0.45 -42.31 -2.08
CA ALA A 216 -1.00 -40.96 -2.11
C ALA A 216 -0.94 -40.26 -0.73
N VAL A 217 -1.21 -40.99 0.36
CA VAL A 217 -1.09 -40.44 1.72
C VAL A 217 0.35 -40.06 2.01
N ARG A 218 1.30 -40.94 1.68
CA ARG A 218 2.73 -40.74 1.92
C ARG A 218 3.32 -39.63 1.05
N GLU A 219 2.92 -39.51 -0.21
CA GLU A 219 3.28 -38.38 -1.07
C GLU A 219 2.78 -37.05 -0.48
N ARG A 220 1.54 -37.04 0.05
CA ARG A 220 1.01 -35.88 0.76
C ARG A 220 1.81 -35.58 2.03
N LEU A 221 2.18 -36.61 2.80
CA LEU A 221 3.01 -36.50 4.00
C LEU A 221 4.38 -35.88 3.69
N VAL A 222 5.05 -36.29 2.59
CA VAL A 222 6.28 -35.63 2.10
C VAL A 222 6.06 -34.14 1.90
N VAL A 223 4.96 -33.76 1.23
CA VAL A 223 4.63 -32.36 0.95
C VAL A 223 4.37 -31.60 2.24
N VAL A 224 3.58 -32.16 3.17
CA VAL A 224 3.26 -31.54 4.46
C VAL A 224 4.52 -31.34 5.29
N ARG A 225 5.36 -32.38 5.44
CA ARG A 225 6.64 -32.30 6.17
C ARG A 225 7.60 -31.29 5.54
N ARG A 226 7.71 -31.28 4.20
CA ARG A 226 8.52 -30.29 3.47
C ARG A 226 8.02 -28.87 3.70
N GLN A 227 6.69 -28.67 3.68
CA GLN A 227 6.07 -27.37 3.94
C GLN A 227 6.29 -26.93 5.39
N ALA A 228 6.14 -27.84 6.36
CA ALA A 228 6.38 -27.58 7.78
C ALA A 228 7.83 -27.14 8.04
N GLY A 229 8.82 -27.85 7.48
CA GLY A 229 10.24 -27.45 7.58
C GLY A 229 10.63 -26.22 6.75
N SER A 230 9.70 -25.66 5.98
CA SER A 230 9.89 -24.43 5.18
C SER A 230 9.11 -23.25 5.75
N ARG A 231 8.33 -23.44 6.82
CA ARG A 231 7.62 -22.36 7.50
C ARG A 231 8.55 -21.72 8.52
N PRO A 232 8.72 -20.39 8.50
CA PRO A 232 9.39 -19.69 9.59
C PRO A 232 8.63 -19.94 10.91
N ASP A 233 9.35 -19.93 12.02
CA ASP A 233 8.76 -20.10 13.35
C ASP A 233 7.69 -19.01 13.58
N PRO A 234 6.43 -19.37 13.87
CA PRO A 234 5.33 -18.41 14.05
C PRO A 234 5.57 -17.46 15.23
N VAL A 235 6.29 -17.87 16.27
CA VAL A 235 6.64 -17.01 17.41
C VAL A 235 7.64 -15.93 16.94
N VAL A 236 8.62 -16.33 16.13
CA VAL A 236 9.58 -15.38 15.54
C VAL A 236 8.88 -14.46 14.54
N MET A 237 7.93 -14.96 13.74
CA MET A 237 7.12 -14.12 12.84
C MET A 237 6.32 -13.08 13.61
N ALA A 238 5.64 -13.48 14.69
CA ALA A 238 4.86 -12.58 15.53
C ALA A 238 5.75 -11.50 16.18
N ALA A 239 6.89 -11.90 16.76
CA ALA A 239 7.82 -10.97 17.40
C ALA A 239 8.43 -9.97 16.40
N GLN A 240 8.79 -10.42 15.19
CA GLN A 240 9.29 -9.52 14.12
C GLN A 240 8.20 -8.56 13.63
N ARG A 241 6.97 -9.03 13.51
CA ARG A 241 5.82 -8.20 13.14
C ARG A 241 5.58 -7.10 14.18
N GLU A 242 5.55 -7.47 15.45
CA GLU A 242 5.37 -6.53 16.56
C GLU A 242 6.52 -5.51 16.64
N ALA A 243 7.76 -5.94 16.42
CA ALA A 243 8.91 -5.03 16.37
C ALA A 243 8.81 -4.03 15.20
N LEU A 244 8.41 -4.50 14.01
CA LEU A 244 8.20 -3.65 12.84
C LEU A 244 7.05 -2.67 13.07
N GLU A 245 5.93 -3.13 13.62
CA GLU A 245 4.78 -2.28 13.95
C GLU A 245 5.18 -1.19 14.94
N ARG A 246 5.94 -1.51 16.00
CA ARG A 246 6.49 -0.50 16.93
C ARG A 246 7.38 0.53 16.25
N GLN A 247 8.26 0.11 15.34
CA GLN A 247 9.10 1.03 14.58
C GLN A 247 8.27 1.93 13.66
N MET A 248 7.26 1.37 12.97
CA MET A 248 6.34 2.13 12.13
C MET A 248 5.54 3.15 12.94
N VAL A 249 5.02 2.77 14.12
CA VAL A 249 4.31 3.68 15.02
C VAL A 249 5.21 4.83 15.45
N ALA A 250 6.41 4.54 15.96
CA ALA A 250 7.36 5.55 16.43
C ALA A 250 7.75 6.53 15.31
N LYS A 251 7.99 6.02 14.09
CA LYS A 251 8.28 6.88 12.94
C LYS A 251 7.06 7.69 12.50
N GLY A 252 5.88 7.10 12.52
CA GLY A 252 4.61 7.79 12.27
C GLY A 252 4.37 8.95 13.23
N GLU A 253 4.67 8.77 14.52
CA GLU A 253 4.58 9.83 15.54
C GLU A 253 5.59 10.96 15.30
N GLU A 254 6.82 10.63 14.91
CA GLU A 254 7.83 11.63 14.50
C GLU A 254 7.32 12.45 13.31
N LEU A 255 6.81 11.78 12.28
CA LEU A 255 6.27 12.43 11.08
C LEU A 255 5.02 13.26 11.40
N ALA A 256 4.16 12.80 12.31
CA ALA A 256 2.96 13.54 12.72
C ALA A 256 3.31 14.91 13.32
N ARG A 257 4.44 15.02 14.04
CA ARG A 257 4.92 16.27 14.69
C ARG A 257 5.46 17.32 13.71
N LEU A 258 5.76 16.93 12.47
CA LEU A 258 6.29 17.86 11.47
C LEU A 258 5.33 19.02 11.20
N ARG A 259 5.84 20.24 11.22
CA ARG A 259 5.09 21.44 10.85
C ARG A 259 4.95 21.51 9.33
N ARG A 260 3.71 21.71 8.87
CA ARG A 260 3.34 21.65 7.45
C ARG A 260 2.73 22.97 7.02
N VAL A 261 3.15 23.51 5.89
CA VAL A 261 2.58 24.73 5.30
C VAL A 261 2.20 24.50 3.85
N ILE A 262 1.05 25.03 3.46
CA ILE A 262 0.68 25.17 2.04
C ILE A 262 1.14 26.53 1.55
N VAL A 263 1.91 26.51 0.48
CA VAL A 263 2.42 27.69 -0.22
C VAL A 263 1.63 27.85 -1.51
N HIS A 264 0.98 29.00 -1.67
CA HIS A 264 0.27 29.38 -2.88
C HIS A 264 0.74 30.75 -3.34
N ALA A 265 1.69 30.75 -4.28
CA ALA A 265 2.23 31.95 -4.91
C ALA A 265 1.45 32.34 -6.17
N PHE A 266 1.29 33.65 -6.38
CA PHE A 266 0.66 34.20 -7.57
C PHE A 266 1.31 35.52 -8.04
N PRO A 267 1.55 35.71 -9.34
CA PRO A 267 1.52 34.68 -10.38
C PRO A 267 2.53 33.55 -10.05
N PRO A 268 2.35 32.34 -10.59
CA PRO A 268 3.26 31.23 -10.31
C PRO A 268 4.69 31.54 -10.78
N ASP A 269 4.80 32.35 -11.83
CA ASP A 269 6.04 32.83 -12.42
C ASP A 269 6.22 34.28 -11.98
N ALA A 270 7.33 34.61 -11.31
CA ALA A 270 7.55 35.90 -10.65
C ALA A 270 6.42 36.29 -9.67
N PRO A 271 6.33 35.60 -8.52
CA PRO A 271 5.34 35.87 -7.48
C PRO A 271 5.26 37.34 -7.06
N ARG A 272 4.04 37.86 -6.97
CA ARG A 272 3.73 39.19 -6.40
C ARG A 272 2.80 39.11 -5.19
N ALA A 273 2.28 37.93 -4.90
CA ALA A 273 1.46 37.63 -3.75
C ALA A 273 1.71 36.18 -3.34
N VAL A 274 1.76 35.92 -2.04
CA VAL A 274 1.90 34.58 -1.48
C VAL A 274 0.90 34.40 -0.35
N VAL A 275 0.22 33.26 -0.35
CA VAL A 275 -0.55 32.80 0.80
C VAL A 275 0.17 31.61 1.41
N LEU A 276 0.49 31.73 2.70
CA LEU A 276 1.00 30.67 3.55
C LEU A 276 -0.15 30.19 4.45
N LEU A 277 -0.42 28.89 4.43
CA LEU A 277 -1.46 28.27 5.26
C LEU A 277 -0.81 27.22 6.15
N ASP A 278 -0.75 27.47 7.46
CA ASP A 278 -0.29 26.51 8.46
C ASP A 278 -1.33 25.39 8.58
N VAL A 279 -0.96 24.17 8.18
CA VAL A 279 -1.89 23.02 8.13
C VAL A 279 -2.34 22.59 9.52
N GLY A 280 -1.48 22.72 10.54
CA GLY A 280 -1.76 22.31 11.90
C GLY A 280 -2.67 23.31 12.61
N LYS A 281 -2.35 24.61 12.49
CA LYS A 281 -3.10 25.69 13.14
C LYS A 281 -4.33 26.14 12.35
N ARG A 282 -4.38 25.86 11.04
CA ARG A 282 -5.40 26.36 10.10
C ARG A 282 -5.43 27.90 10.04
N GLU A 283 -4.24 28.50 10.16
CA GLU A 283 -4.03 29.95 10.08
C GLU A 283 -3.50 30.33 8.69
N LEU A 284 -3.90 31.50 8.22
CA LEU A 284 -3.52 32.05 6.92
C LEU A 284 -2.70 33.32 7.11
N THR A 285 -1.59 33.41 6.39
CA THR A 285 -0.86 34.67 6.21
C THR A 285 -0.79 34.98 4.73
N THR A 286 -1.29 36.16 4.33
CA THR A 286 -1.24 36.65 2.95
C THR A 286 -0.26 37.81 2.85
N LEU A 287 0.82 37.61 2.10
CA LEU A 287 1.87 38.61 1.83
C LEU A 287 1.74 39.10 0.39
N LEU A 288 1.89 40.41 0.18
CA LEU A 288 1.82 41.07 -1.12
C LEU A 288 3.09 41.87 -1.34
N GLU A 289 3.60 41.92 -2.57
CA GLU A 289 4.69 42.80 -3.06
C GLU A 289 5.76 43.12 -2.02
N ASP A 290 5.64 44.25 -1.32
CA ASP A 290 6.61 44.75 -0.33
C ASP A 290 6.87 43.79 0.85
N ASP A 291 5.94 42.89 1.15
CA ASP A 291 6.07 41.90 2.22
C ASP A 291 6.73 40.58 1.78
N LEU A 292 7.02 40.39 0.48
CA LEU A 292 7.50 39.11 -0.04
C LEU A 292 8.90 38.71 0.47
N ASP A 293 9.76 39.68 0.79
CA ASP A 293 11.08 39.44 1.35
C ASP A 293 11.03 38.70 2.70
N ARG A 294 9.87 38.69 3.37
CA ARG A 294 9.64 37.98 4.64
C ARG A 294 9.33 36.50 4.44
N VAL A 295 8.93 36.09 3.24
CA VAL A 295 8.48 34.71 2.95
C VAL A 295 9.58 33.68 3.25
N PRO A 296 10.84 33.84 2.79
CA PRO A 296 11.90 32.88 3.11
C PRO A 296 12.07 32.64 4.61
N GLY A 297 12.07 33.71 5.42
CA GLY A 297 12.18 33.62 6.87
C GLY A 297 11.02 32.84 7.50
N MET A 298 9.78 33.08 7.05
CA MET A 298 8.61 32.34 7.52
C MET A 298 8.62 30.87 7.13
N LEU A 299 9.13 30.52 5.94
CA LEU A 299 9.20 29.13 5.47
C LEU A 299 10.19 28.28 6.28
N THR A 300 11.20 28.89 6.91
CA THR A 300 12.17 28.15 7.74
C THR A 300 11.54 27.44 8.94
N GLU A 301 10.38 27.92 9.40
CA GLU A 301 9.62 27.37 10.53
C GLU A 301 8.92 26.03 10.25
N PHE A 302 8.88 25.60 8.99
CA PHE A 302 8.14 24.44 8.54
C PHE A 302 9.07 23.35 8.03
N ASP A 303 8.72 22.10 8.33
CA ASP A 303 9.48 20.91 7.92
C ASP A 303 8.97 20.35 6.58
N VAL A 304 7.70 20.62 6.25
CA VAL A 304 7.05 20.16 5.02
C VAL A 304 6.39 21.33 4.29
N LEU A 305 6.78 21.52 3.03
CA LEU A 305 6.26 22.57 2.16
C LEU A 305 5.40 21.95 1.06
N ILE A 306 4.15 22.39 0.97
CA ILE A 306 3.12 21.78 0.12
C ILE A 306 2.65 22.83 -0.90
N GLY A 307 2.50 22.47 -2.17
CA GLY A 307 2.00 23.41 -3.17
C GLY A 307 1.87 22.80 -4.55
N LEU A 308 1.35 23.57 -5.50
CA LEU A 308 1.34 23.17 -6.92
C LEU A 308 2.65 23.56 -7.57
N ASP A 309 3.42 22.62 -8.11
CA ASP A 309 4.76 22.92 -8.66
C ASP A 309 5.65 23.61 -7.60
N ILE A 310 5.60 23.08 -6.37
CA ILE A 310 6.19 23.71 -5.18
C ILE A 310 7.67 24.04 -5.37
N ARG A 311 8.42 23.16 -6.05
CA ARG A 311 9.85 23.37 -6.32
C ARG A 311 10.11 24.61 -7.18
N ARG A 312 9.25 24.86 -8.17
CA ARG A 312 9.33 26.08 -8.97
C ARG A 312 8.94 27.30 -8.16
N GLN A 313 7.84 27.24 -7.41
CA GLN A 313 7.40 28.35 -6.57
C GLN A 313 8.49 28.78 -5.58
N LEU A 314 9.14 27.84 -4.88
CA LEU A 314 10.18 28.16 -3.91
C LEU A 314 11.40 28.83 -4.58
N ARG A 315 11.80 28.38 -5.77
CA ARG A 315 12.87 29.03 -6.54
C ARG A 315 12.51 30.45 -6.94
N ASP A 316 11.30 30.67 -7.44
CA ASP A 316 10.86 32.00 -7.87
C ASP A 316 10.64 32.94 -6.67
N LEU A 317 10.52 32.37 -5.45
CA LEU A 317 10.54 33.09 -4.16
C LEU A 317 11.96 33.23 -3.56
N GLY A 318 12.99 32.70 -4.21
CA GLY A 318 14.38 32.75 -3.72
C GLY A 318 14.63 31.91 -2.46
N PHE A 319 13.86 30.84 -2.24
CA PHE A 319 13.99 29.95 -1.08
C PHE A 319 14.60 28.60 -1.45
N ASP A 320 15.69 28.22 -0.77
CA ASP A 320 16.26 26.87 -0.83
C ASP A 320 15.61 25.97 0.24
N PRO A 321 14.91 24.89 -0.15
CA PRO A 321 14.29 23.98 0.81
C PRO A 321 15.27 23.14 1.63
N GLU A 322 16.55 23.07 1.26
CA GLU A 322 17.55 22.23 1.94
C GLU A 322 17.09 20.76 2.07
N ASP A 323 17.00 20.23 3.29
CA ASP A 323 16.57 18.86 3.61
C ASP A 323 15.06 18.73 3.86
N ARG A 324 14.29 19.82 3.73
CA ARG A 324 12.84 19.84 3.97
C ARG A 324 12.09 18.96 2.98
N ARG A 325 10.94 18.45 3.45
CA ARG A 325 10.05 17.62 2.65
C ARG A 325 9.20 18.49 1.75
N LEU A 326 9.10 18.14 0.47
CA LEU A 326 8.25 18.85 -0.47
C LEU A 326 7.10 17.95 -0.91
N THR A 327 5.90 18.50 -0.99
CA THR A 327 4.72 17.79 -1.49
C THR A 327 4.10 18.57 -2.63
N ASP A 328 4.27 18.05 -3.85
CA ASP A 328 3.61 18.60 -5.03
C ASP A 328 2.17 18.07 -5.13
N LEU A 329 1.21 19.00 -5.12
CA LEU A 329 -0.22 18.72 -5.28
C LEU A 329 -0.64 18.64 -6.76
N GLY A 330 0.30 18.80 -7.69
CA GLY A 330 0.08 18.65 -9.12
C GLY A 330 -0.39 17.23 -9.49
N GLN A 331 -1.03 17.11 -10.66
CA GLN A 331 -1.47 15.81 -11.14
C GLN A 331 -0.29 14.89 -11.48
N THR A 332 -0.27 13.71 -10.85
CA THR A 332 0.67 12.62 -11.19
C THR A 332 0.40 12.07 -12.60
N GLN A 333 -0.87 12.03 -13.00
CA GLN A 333 -1.32 11.61 -14.32
C GLN A 333 -1.95 12.78 -15.09
N LYS A 334 -1.33 13.16 -16.22
CA LYS A 334 -1.79 14.28 -17.06
C LYS A 334 -3.00 13.94 -17.94
N SER A 335 -3.19 12.66 -18.24
CA SER A 335 -4.27 12.21 -19.12
C SER A 335 -4.65 10.75 -18.92
N MET A 336 -5.91 10.41 -19.22
CA MET A 336 -6.43 9.04 -19.14
C MET A 336 -7.21 8.68 -20.41
N ARG A 337 -6.99 7.47 -20.94
CA ARG A 337 -7.74 6.97 -22.10
C ARG A 337 -9.09 6.45 -21.65
N LEU A 338 -10.17 6.98 -22.22
CA LEU A 338 -11.55 6.65 -21.83
C LEU A 338 -12.10 5.42 -22.56
N ASN A 339 -11.62 5.13 -23.77
CA ASN A 339 -12.13 4.01 -24.56
C ASN A 339 -11.08 3.45 -25.54
N LYS A 340 -11.39 2.27 -26.10
CA LYS A 340 -10.56 1.63 -27.14
C LYS A 340 -10.44 2.46 -28.42
N GLN A 341 -11.36 3.39 -28.68
CA GLN A 341 -11.32 4.31 -29.81
C GLN A 341 -10.33 5.48 -29.63
N GLY A 342 -9.66 5.59 -28.48
CA GLY A 342 -8.56 6.55 -28.26
C GLY A 342 -8.97 7.90 -27.69
N ARG A 343 -10.24 8.10 -27.32
CA ARG A 343 -10.67 9.33 -26.65
C ARG A 343 -9.90 9.48 -25.34
N THR A 344 -9.23 10.62 -25.18
CA THR A 344 -8.37 10.88 -24.03
C THR A 344 -8.91 12.05 -23.22
N LEU A 345 -8.90 11.87 -21.91
CA LEU A 345 -9.26 12.87 -20.93
C LEU A 345 -8.03 13.64 -20.49
N LYS A 346 -8.05 14.96 -20.60
CA LYS A 346 -7.03 15.81 -19.97
C LYS A 346 -7.40 15.98 -18.50
N ILE A 347 -6.55 15.52 -17.60
CA ILE A 347 -6.75 15.64 -16.17
C ILE A 347 -6.15 16.97 -15.71
N THR A 348 -6.89 17.73 -14.92
CA THR A 348 -6.43 18.99 -14.32
C THR A 348 -6.59 18.95 -12.80
N THR A 349 -5.73 19.64 -12.06
CA THR A 349 -5.87 19.75 -10.60
C THR A 349 -7.25 20.27 -10.19
N LYS A 350 -7.80 21.25 -10.92
CA LYS A 350 -9.15 21.79 -10.67
C LYS A 350 -10.21 20.68 -10.66
N MET A 351 -10.15 19.77 -11.65
CA MET A 351 -11.06 18.62 -11.70
C MET A 351 -10.87 17.68 -10.52
N LEU A 352 -9.61 17.37 -10.16
CA LEU A 352 -9.33 16.48 -9.04
C LEU A 352 -9.83 17.06 -7.71
N ILE A 353 -9.66 18.37 -7.47
CA ILE A 353 -10.19 19.03 -6.28
C ILE A 353 -11.73 19.01 -6.28
N GLN A 354 -12.36 19.30 -7.42
CA GLN A 354 -13.83 19.24 -7.55
C GLN A 354 -14.36 17.84 -7.23
N SER A 355 -13.77 16.80 -7.84
CA SER A 355 -14.19 15.41 -7.68
C SER A 355 -13.91 14.83 -6.30
N SER A 356 -12.78 15.20 -5.69
CA SER A 356 -12.35 14.69 -4.38
C SER A 356 -13.04 15.40 -3.23
N CYS A 357 -13.20 16.72 -3.34
CA CYS A 357 -13.58 17.57 -2.21
C CYS A 357 -14.94 18.25 -2.40
N GLY A 358 -15.61 18.09 -3.54
CA GLY A 358 -16.91 18.72 -3.82
C GLY A 358 -16.85 20.25 -3.89
N ILE A 359 -15.67 20.85 -4.08
CA ILE A 359 -15.47 22.30 -4.16
C ILE A 359 -15.69 22.74 -5.61
N SER A 360 -16.81 23.42 -5.90
CA SER A 360 -17.20 23.76 -7.27
C SER A 360 -16.24 24.71 -8.00
N SER A 361 -15.60 25.64 -7.27
CA SER A 361 -14.68 26.64 -7.84
C SER A 361 -13.36 26.70 -7.07
N PRO A 362 -12.51 25.65 -7.16
CA PRO A 362 -11.39 25.48 -6.23
C PRO A 362 -10.20 26.40 -6.50
N LEU A 363 -9.91 26.71 -7.77
CA LEU A 363 -8.79 27.57 -8.16
C LEU A 363 -9.30 28.77 -8.96
N GLY A 364 -8.81 29.97 -8.63
CA GLY A 364 -9.20 31.22 -9.26
C GLY A 364 -8.79 31.27 -10.74
N ASP A 365 -9.57 32.00 -11.55
CA ASP A 365 -9.17 32.24 -12.94
C ASP A 365 -7.90 33.12 -12.97
N PRO A 366 -6.77 32.63 -13.53
CA PRO A 366 -5.53 33.39 -13.60
C PRO A 366 -5.66 34.73 -14.33
N LYS A 367 -6.59 34.86 -15.29
CA LYS A 367 -6.84 36.13 -15.98
C LYS A 367 -7.48 37.14 -15.03
N LYS A 368 -8.45 36.70 -14.23
CA LYS A 368 -9.13 37.55 -13.25
C LYS A 368 -8.20 37.98 -12.13
N LEU A 369 -7.37 37.05 -11.62
CA LEU A 369 -6.37 37.33 -10.60
C LEU A 369 -5.32 38.35 -11.10
N ARG A 370 -4.85 38.21 -12.35
CA ARG A 370 -3.99 39.21 -12.99
C ARG A 370 -4.67 40.58 -13.10
N GLY A 371 -5.95 40.61 -13.43
CA GLY A 371 -6.74 41.84 -13.42
C GLY A 371 -6.79 42.52 -12.05
N TYR A 372 -6.94 41.74 -10.97
CA TYR A 372 -6.89 42.28 -9.61
C TYR A 372 -5.52 42.84 -9.24
N LEU A 373 -4.43 42.15 -9.60
CA LEU A 373 -3.07 42.67 -9.42
C LEU A 373 -2.87 43.98 -10.19
N ALA A 374 -3.21 44.00 -11.48
CA ALA A 374 -2.99 45.17 -12.34
C ALA A 374 -3.80 46.40 -11.92
N SER A 375 -4.98 46.20 -11.31
CA SER A 375 -5.85 47.27 -10.82
C SER A 375 -5.62 47.66 -9.36
N GLY A 376 -4.67 47.03 -8.66
CA GLY A 376 -4.45 47.26 -7.23
C GLY A 376 -5.60 46.80 -6.34
N ALA A 377 -6.47 45.90 -6.80
CA ALA A 377 -7.63 45.39 -6.06
C ALA A 377 -7.22 44.33 -5.01
N THR A 378 -6.36 44.73 -4.07
CA THR A 378 -5.68 43.86 -3.10
C THR A 378 -6.63 43.03 -2.24
N THR A 379 -7.78 43.59 -1.83
CA THR A 379 -8.79 42.86 -1.04
C THR A 379 -9.42 41.71 -1.85
N SER A 380 -9.74 41.96 -3.13
CA SER A 380 -10.32 40.93 -4.01
C SER A 380 -9.30 39.84 -4.36
N LEU A 381 -8.04 40.23 -4.55
CA LEU A 381 -6.92 39.32 -4.75
C LEU A 381 -6.72 38.43 -3.53
N ARG A 382 -6.52 39.03 -2.34
CA ARG A 382 -6.31 38.33 -1.06
C ARG A 382 -7.41 37.30 -0.81
N ARG A 383 -8.67 37.72 -0.83
CA ARG A 383 -9.81 36.81 -0.59
C ARG A 383 -9.83 35.62 -1.55
N ARG A 384 -9.46 35.83 -2.82
CA ARG A 384 -9.44 34.75 -3.80
C ARG A 384 -8.24 33.81 -3.60
N LEU A 385 -7.06 34.34 -3.32
CA LEU A 385 -5.88 33.51 -3.05
C LEU A 385 -6.03 32.69 -1.76
N GLU A 386 -6.62 33.27 -0.72
CA GLU A 386 -6.96 32.54 0.52
C GLU A 386 -7.98 31.43 0.22
N SER A 387 -8.99 31.70 -0.62
CA SER A 387 -9.93 30.66 -1.07
C SER A 387 -9.24 29.53 -1.84
N ASP A 388 -8.24 29.85 -2.67
CA ASP A 388 -7.46 28.85 -3.41
C ASP A 388 -6.61 28.01 -2.43
N ALA A 389 -5.94 28.64 -1.47
CA ALA A 389 -5.16 27.95 -0.44
C ALA A 389 -6.03 27.01 0.42
N LYS A 390 -7.25 27.44 0.80
CA LYS A 390 -8.22 26.58 1.51
C LYS A 390 -8.65 25.37 0.67
N ALA A 391 -8.79 25.53 -0.65
CA ALA A 391 -9.10 24.42 -1.55
C ALA A 391 -7.94 23.43 -1.68
N LEU A 392 -6.70 23.94 -1.78
CA LEU A 392 -5.48 23.11 -1.76
C LEU A 392 -5.33 22.37 -0.42
N TYR A 393 -5.67 23.01 0.70
CA TYR A 393 -5.72 22.37 2.02
C TYR A 393 -6.69 21.21 2.06
N ALA A 394 -7.94 21.42 1.63
CA ALA A 394 -8.93 20.36 1.60
C ALA A 394 -8.46 19.19 0.71
N PHE A 395 -7.84 19.50 -0.43
CA PHE A 395 -7.31 18.51 -1.36
C PHE A 395 -6.19 17.69 -0.74
N TYR A 396 -5.18 18.36 -0.16
CA TYR A 396 -4.07 17.72 0.54
C TYR A 396 -4.56 16.82 1.69
N ARG A 397 -5.48 17.32 2.53
CA ARG A 397 -6.06 16.55 3.64
C ARG A 397 -6.82 15.32 3.16
N TYR A 398 -7.62 15.46 2.10
CA TYR A 398 -8.32 14.34 1.48
C TYR A 398 -7.34 13.29 0.96
N GLY A 399 -6.33 13.70 0.18
CA GLY A 399 -5.36 12.77 -0.38
C GLY A 399 -4.49 12.07 0.68
N ARG A 400 -4.15 12.75 1.78
CA ARG A 400 -3.48 12.10 2.93
C ARG A 400 -4.38 11.08 3.63
N LEU A 401 -5.64 11.44 3.89
CA LEU A 401 -6.59 10.55 4.52
C LEU A 401 -6.86 9.29 3.68
N GLN A 402 -6.96 9.44 2.35
CA GLN A 402 -7.37 8.37 1.45
C GLN A 402 -6.19 7.64 0.79
N GLY A 403 -4.99 8.21 0.81
CA GLY A 403 -3.84 7.76 0.00
C GLY A 403 -4.03 7.95 -1.52
N ALA A 404 -5.13 8.59 -1.92
CA ALA A 404 -5.53 8.78 -3.31
C ALA A 404 -6.45 10.00 -3.45
N VAL A 405 -6.57 10.52 -4.67
CA VAL A 405 -7.53 11.56 -5.06
C VAL A 405 -8.51 11.00 -6.07
N ARG A 406 -9.74 11.53 -6.11
CA ARG A 406 -10.78 11.05 -7.02
C ARG A 406 -10.77 11.81 -8.32
N LEU A 407 -10.99 11.09 -9.41
CA LEU A 407 -11.33 11.62 -10.72
C LEU A 407 -12.75 11.20 -11.06
N LYS A 408 -13.69 12.14 -10.99
CA LYS A 408 -15.08 11.94 -11.43
C LYS A 408 -15.35 12.69 -12.72
N TRP A 409 -15.73 11.98 -13.78
CA TRP A 409 -16.16 12.58 -15.04
C TRP A 409 -17.20 11.70 -15.73
N GLY A 410 -18.46 12.14 -15.73
CA GLY A 410 -19.55 11.38 -16.33
C GLY A 410 -19.72 10.05 -15.61
N PHE A 411 -19.44 8.94 -16.30
CA PHE A 411 -19.48 7.59 -15.73
C PHE A 411 -18.18 7.18 -15.03
N LEU A 412 -17.10 7.95 -15.19
CA LEU A 412 -15.80 7.64 -14.61
C LEU A 412 -15.77 8.06 -13.13
N ASP A 413 -15.33 7.17 -12.24
CA ASP A 413 -15.06 7.43 -10.83
C ASP A 413 -13.84 6.61 -10.41
N GLU A 414 -12.65 7.18 -10.62
CA GLU A 414 -11.38 6.50 -10.42
C GLU A 414 -10.59 7.09 -9.26
N GLY A 415 -9.91 6.24 -8.50
CA GLY A 415 -8.93 6.65 -7.51
C GLY A 415 -7.54 6.77 -8.14
N LEU A 416 -6.94 7.96 -8.08
CA LEU A 416 -5.56 8.20 -8.49
C LEU A 416 -4.67 8.24 -7.24
N PRO A 417 -3.71 7.33 -7.07
CA PRO A 417 -2.86 7.32 -5.89
C PRO A 417 -2.00 8.58 -5.83
N VAL A 418 -1.77 9.08 -4.61
CA VAL A 418 -0.91 10.24 -4.35
C VAL A 418 0.13 9.90 -3.28
N PRO A 419 1.41 10.29 -3.47
CA PRO A 419 2.48 9.98 -2.52
C PRO A 419 2.59 11.00 -1.38
N TRP A 420 1.48 11.62 -0.95
CA TRP A 420 1.49 12.72 0.02
C TRP A 420 1.58 12.28 1.49
N ILE A 421 1.62 10.98 1.71
CA ILE A 421 1.67 10.36 3.03
C ILE A 421 2.62 9.18 2.95
N GLN A 422 3.56 9.12 3.89
CA GLN A 422 4.53 8.03 3.94
C GLN A 422 3.88 6.74 4.42
N ARG A 423 4.51 5.62 4.14
CA ARG A 423 4.08 4.31 4.66
C ARG A 423 3.94 4.30 6.17
N GLU A 424 4.87 4.92 6.90
CA GLU A 424 4.88 4.98 8.35
C GLU A 424 3.75 5.86 8.93
N GLU A 425 3.15 6.73 8.12
CA GLU A 425 1.97 7.52 8.47
C GLU A 425 0.64 6.80 8.14
N GLU A 426 0.65 5.49 7.82
CA GLU A 426 -0.57 4.72 7.48
C GLU A 426 -1.68 4.80 8.54
N GLN A 427 -1.27 5.02 9.77
CA GLN A 427 -2.09 5.30 10.94
C GLN A 427 -2.98 6.55 10.83
N GLU A 428 -2.58 7.54 10.02
CA GLU A 428 -3.34 8.76 9.72
C GLU A 428 -4.27 8.57 8.50
N ARG A 429 -4.16 7.45 7.77
CA ARG A 429 -5.10 7.09 6.71
C ARG A 429 -6.41 6.60 7.31
N LEU A 430 -7.49 6.74 6.55
CA LEU A 430 -8.82 6.28 6.94
C LEU A 430 -8.80 4.81 7.35
N TYR A 431 -8.11 3.96 6.58
CA TYR A 431 -7.94 2.54 6.92
C TYR A 431 -7.32 2.34 8.31
N GLY A 432 -6.19 3.01 8.60
CA GLY A 432 -5.51 2.90 9.90
C GLY A 432 -6.34 3.48 11.06
N ILE A 433 -7.10 4.55 10.82
CA ILE A 433 -8.04 5.13 11.80
C ILE A 433 -9.18 4.14 12.10
N VAL A 434 -9.78 3.54 11.07
CA VAL A 434 -10.88 2.57 11.18
C VAL A 434 -10.42 1.28 11.86
N GLN A 435 -9.24 0.76 11.49
CA GLN A 435 -8.66 -0.43 12.09
C GLN A 435 -8.43 -0.23 13.59
N ARG A 436 -7.79 0.88 13.99
CA ARG A 436 -7.56 1.15 15.42
C ARG A 436 -8.85 1.35 16.20
N ALA A 437 -9.83 2.05 15.63
CA ALA A 437 -11.12 2.23 16.28
C ALA A 437 -11.87 0.90 16.44
N HIS A 438 -11.78 0.00 15.47
CA HIS A 438 -12.31 -1.36 15.60
C HIS A 438 -11.63 -2.13 16.73
N ASP A 439 -10.30 -2.14 16.75
CA ASP A 439 -9.51 -2.91 17.70
C ASP A 439 -9.67 -2.40 19.15
N GLU A 440 -9.94 -1.10 19.31
CA GLU A 440 -10.20 -0.45 20.61
C GLU A 440 -11.69 -0.38 20.99
N GLY A 441 -12.60 -0.90 20.14
CA GLY A 441 -14.05 -0.83 20.38
C GLY A 441 -14.61 0.60 20.42
N GLN A 442 -13.97 1.53 19.71
CA GLN A 442 -14.32 2.95 19.70
C GLN A 442 -15.14 3.32 18.47
N ALA A 443 -16.00 4.32 18.67
CA ALA A 443 -16.72 4.96 17.60
C ALA A 443 -15.88 6.10 16.97
N LEU A 444 -16.21 6.46 15.73
CA LEU A 444 -15.54 7.49 14.94
C LEU A 444 -16.48 8.65 14.64
N GLU A 445 -15.94 9.87 14.62
CA GLU A 445 -16.59 11.00 13.96
C GLU A 445 -16.05 11.15 12.55
N VAL A 446 -16.94 11.18 11.56
CA VAL A 446 -16.57 11.38 10.15
C VAL A 446 -17.36 12.51 9.51
N VAL A 447 -16.71 13.26 8.62
CA VAL A 447 -17.35 14.23 7.74
C VAL A 447 -17.43 13.63 6.34
N VAL A 448 -18.63 13.59 5.76
CA VAL A 448 -18.91 12.90 4.49
C VAL A 448 -19.41 13.89 3.43
N GLY A 449 -19.04 13.67 2.17
CA GLY A 449 -19.50 14.44 1.02
C GLY A 449 -18.50 15.53 0.61
N SER A 450 -18.89 16.80 0.74
CA SER A 450 -18.02 17.95 0.43
C SER A 450 -17.04 18.26 1.56
N ALA A 451 -15.96 18.97 1.22
CA ALA A 451 -14.93 19.40 2.15
C ALA A 451 -15.50 20.06 3.43
N PRO A 452 -14.88 19.82 4.60
CA PRO A 452 -15.28 20.42 5.86
C PRO A 452 -15.32 21.95 5.81
N GLY A 453 -16.14 22.56 6.68
CA GLY A 453 -16.16 24.02 6.86
C GLY A 453 -14.80 24.53 7.35
N TRP A 454 -14.43 25.76 6.95
CA TRP A 454 -13.16 26.35 7.37
C TRP A 454 -13.16 26.73 8.86
N GLU A 455 -14.17 27.45 9.35
CA GLU A 455 -14.22 27.78 10.78
C GLU A 455 -14.58 26.54 11.62
N GLU A 456 -15.63 25.82 11.22
CA GLU A 456 -16.15 24.66 11.94
C GLU A 456 -16.06 23.38 11.09
N PRO A 457 -14.91 22.68 11.08
CA PRO A 457 -14.71 21.51 10.22
C PRO A 457 -15.58 20.32 10.64
N TRP A 458 -15.90 20.21 11.93
CA TRP A 458 -16.66 19.09 12.49
C TRP A 458 -18.16 19.38 12.63
N ALA A 459 -18.67 20.53 12.19
CA ALA A 459 -20.09 20.88 12.31
C ALA A 459 -21.04 19.90 11.60
N ARG A 460 -20.54 19.18 10.58
CA ARG A 460 -21.29 18.15 9.83
C ARG A 460 -20.81 16.73 10.15
N ALA A 461 -20.07 16.55 11.25
CA ALA A 461 -19.60 15.25 11.66
C ALA A 461 -20.78 14.35 12.02
N ARG A 462 -20.66 13.07 11.70
CA ARG A 462 -21.59 12.02 12.12
C ARG A 462 -20.83 10.93 12.84
N MET A 463 -21.48 10.31 13.80
CA MET A 463 -20.96 9.12 14.46
C MET A 463 -21.07 7.91 13.54
N VAL A 464 -19.99 7.14 13.46
CA VAL A 464 -19.93 5.87 12.74
C VAL A 464 -19.16 4.82 13.55
N TRP A 465 -19.44 3.56 13.27
CA TRP A 465 -18.84 2.41 13.93
C TRP A 465 -18.13 1.52 12.91
N PRO A 466 -16.85 1.18 13.13
CA PRO A 466 -16.18 0.12 12.41
C PRO A 466 -16.81 -1.24 12.70
N ARG A 467 -16.96 -2.07 11.68
CA ARG A 467 -17.34 -3.48 11.83
C ARG A 467 -16.71 -4.36 10.74
N PRO A 468 -16.61 -5.68 10.95
CA PRO A 468 -16.25 -6.62 9.89
C PRO A 468 -17.21 -6.47 8.69
N SER A 469 -16.66 -6.37 7.48
CA SER A 469 -17.51 -6.30 6.29
C SER A 469 -18.06 -7.69 5.95
N THR A 470 -19.29 -7.73 5.42
CA THR A 470 -19.88 -8.95 4.88
C THR A 470 -19.31 -9.31 3.50
N HIS A 471 -18.52 -8.42 2.90
CA HIS A 471 -17.91 -8.64 1.60
C HIS A 471 -16.59 -9.41 1.73
N PRO A 472 -16.39 -10.52 0.99
CA PRO A 472 -15.25 -11.44 1.21
C PRO A 472 -13.86 -10.84 0.97
N TYR A 473 -13.79 -9.68 0.34
CA TYR A 473 -12.54 -8.98 -0.01
C TYR A 473 -12.32 -7.69 0.80
N ARG A 474 -13.21 -7.36 1.73
CA ARG A 474 -13.14 -6.14 2.53
C ARG A 474 -12.99 -6.53 3.98
N GLY A 475 -11.92 -6.06 4.64
CA GLY A 475 -11.70 -6.37 6.07
C GLY A 475 -12.75 -5.69 6.94
N LEU A 476 -12.75 -4.35 6.94
CA LEU A 476 -13.65 -3.53 7.74
C LEU A 476 -14.50 -2.61 6.87
N GLU A 477 -15.66 -2.23 7.38
CA GLU A 477 -16.49 -1.15 6.86
C GLU A 477 -16.93 -0.24 8.01
N ILE A 478 -17.27 1.01 7.69
CA ILE A 478 -17.89 1.94 8.62
C ILE A 478 -19.39 2.07 8.36
N VAL A 479 -20.18 2.03 9.43
CA VAL A 479 -21.63 2.21 9.38
C VAL A 479 -22.09 3.34 10.29
N ASP A 480 -23.18 4.00 9.92
CA ASP A 480 -23.83 4.99 10.79
C ASP A 480 -24.66 4.33 11.90
N GLU A 481 -25.36 5.16 12.69
CA GLU A 481 -26.17 4.74 13.83
C GLU A 481 -27.35 3.83 13.46
N PHE A 482 -27.76 3.84 12.19
CA PHE A 482 -28.82 2.99 11.66
C PHE A 482 -28.27 1.71 11.03
N GLY A 483 -26.95 1.54 11.00
CA GLY A 483 -26.28 0.40 10.38
C GLY A 483 -26.12 0.54 8.86
N TYR A 484 -26.39 1.73 8.29
CA TYR A 484 -26.15 1.97 6.87
C TYR A 484 -24.67 2.19 6.60
N ARG A 485 -24.16 1.51 5.58
CA ARG A 485 -22.77 1.63 5.14
C ARG A 485 -22.49 3.04 4.64
N ILE A 486 -21.39 3.62 5.12
CA ILE A 486 -20.84 4.86 4.59
C ILE A 486 -19.83 4.52 3.49
N ASP A 487 -19.93 5.20 2.36
CA ASP A 487 -18.90 5.15 1.31
C ASP A 487 -17.64 5.87 1.81
N GLU A 488 -16.60 5.09 2.09
CA GLU A 488 -15.30 5.58 2.56
C GLU A 488 -14.66 6.59 1.60
N HIS A 489 -14.93 6.49 0.29
CA HIS A 489 -14.41 7.46 -0.68
C HIS A 489 -15.10 8.84 -0.59
N LEU A 490 -16.21 8.95 0.16
CA LEU A 490 -16.86 10.22 0.44
C LEU A 490 -16.40 10.83 1.77
N VAL A 491 -15.61 10.11 2.57
CA VAL A 491 -15.10 10.62 3.84
C VAL A 491 -14.01 11.66 3.59
N GLN A 492 -14.23 12.86 4.11
CA GLN A 492 -13.35 14.03 3.97
C GLN A 492 -12.49 14.26 5.22
N SER A 493 -12.94 13.77 6.36
CA SER A 493 -12.22 13.85 7.65
C SER A 493 -12.73 12.74 8.55
N ALA A 494 -11.84 12.17 9.36
CA ALA A 494 -12.16 11.14 10.35
C ALA A 494 -11.33 11.39 11.61
N ARG A 495 -11.93 11.22 12.78
CA ARG A 495 -11.22 11.18 14.07
C ARG A 495 -11.88 10.18 15.00
N ARG A 496 -11.08 9.61 15.91
CA ARG A 496 -11.58 8.78 17.00
C ARG A 496 -12.23 9.65 18.08
N VAL A 497 -13.31 9.16 18.68
CA VAL A 497 -13.93 9.82 19.83
C VAL A 497 -13.20 9.39 21.10
N MET A 498 -12.68 10.36 21.85
CA MET A 498 -12.03 10.09 23.13
C MET A 498 -13.11 9.81 24.19
N GLY A 499 -13.39 8.53 24.44
CA GLY A 499 -14.37 8.07 25.45
C GLY A 499 -15.13 6.82 25.01
N HIS A 500 -15.50 5.94 25.95
CA HIS A 500 -16.34 4.76 25.66
C HIS A 500 -17.74 5.23 25.23
N SER A 501 -17.98 5.27 23.92
CA SER A 501 -19.33 5.38 23.36
C SER A 501 -19.77 3.97 22.97
N SER A 502 -20.55 3.33 23.85
CA SER A 502 -21.16 2.04 23.56
C SER A 502 -22.07 2.18 22.33
N ASN A 503 -21.85 1.34 21.32
CA ASN A 503 -22.77 1.22 20.20
C ASN A 503 -24.17 0.88 20.75
N PRO A 504 -25.21 1.71 20.49
CA PRO A 504 -26.56 1.48 21.03
C PRO A 504 -27.24 0.20 20.53
N ARG A 505 -26.59 -0.58 19.66
CA ARG A 505 -27.06 -1.89 19.15
C ARG A 505 -25.99 -3.00 19.20
N ALA A 506 -25.06 -2.96 20.17
CA ALA A 506 -24.17 -4.10 20.41
C ALA A 506 -24.83 -5.27 21.18
N GLU A 507 -26.15 -5.21 21.40
CA GLU A 507 -26.98 -6.35 21.86
C GLU A 507 -27.67 -7.06 20.70
#